data_AF-A0A7C5USR3-F1
#
_entry.id   AF-A0A7C5USR3-F1
#
_cell.length_a   1.000
_cell.length_b   1.000
_cell.length_c   1.000
_cell.angle_alpha   90.00
_cell.angle_beta   90.00
_cell.angle_gamma   90.00
#
_symmetry.space_group_name_H-M   'P 1'
#
loop_
_entity.id
_entity.type
_entity.pdbx_description
1 polymer ?
#
loop_
_entity_poly.entity_id
_entity_poly.type
_entity_poly.pdbx_seq_one_letter_code
_entity_poly.pdbx_strand_id
1 'polypeptide(L)'
;MFEDIHTQIIGPLLEACGLEKEDQARLSVIIYQVIIMNLILKILEYLPEEKKREVESMLAKAKDDNEKLKILTDALVDSPQTKKAIESYIQNDLFKFLKEMINAFLKNATPEQEKRFLDLLKNTPSVSHKTP
;
A
#
# COMPACT_ATOMS: atom_id res chain seq x y z
N MET A 1 4.28 2.96 -9.24
CA MET A 1 3.91 3.56 -7.94
C MET A 1 3.09 2.59 -7.10
N PHE A 2 1.88 2.17 -7.53
CA PHE A 2 1.06 1.25 -6.72
C PHE A 2 1.42 -0.23 -6.90
N GLU A 3 1.84 -0.65 -8.11
CA GLU A 3 2.38 -2.00 -8.36
C GLU A 3 3.63 -2.30 -7.52
N ASP A 4 4.40 -1.26 -7.18
CA ASP A 4 5.58 -1.34 -6.32
C ASP A 4 5.22 -1.66 -4.87
N ILE A 5 4.03 -1.26 -4.39
CA ILE A 5 3.63 -1.50 -2.99
C ILE A 5 3.45 -3.00 -2.74
N HIS A 6 2.83 -3.72 -3.66
CA HIS A 6 2.62 -5.15 -3.49
C HIS A 6 3.94 -5.92 -3.60
N THR A 7 4.75 -5.66 -4.63
CA THR A 7 5.99 -6.40 -4.87
C THR A 7 7.12 -6.03 -3.92
N GLN A 8 7.24 -4.76 -3.50
CA GLN A 8 8.35 -4.30 -2.67
C GLN A 8 8.02 -4.30 -1.17
N ILE A 9 6.73 -4.24 -0.79
CA ILE A 9 6.33 -4.11 0.62
C ILE A 9 5.48 -5.31 1.05
N ILE A 10 4.32 -5.56 0.44
CA ILE A 10 3.36 -6.56 0.94
C ILE A 10 3.87 -8.00 0.76
N GLY A 11 4.43 -8.35 -0.39
CA GLY A 11 4.90 -9.72 -0.68
C GLY A 11 5.97 -10.22 0.31
N PRO A 12 7.12 -9.52 0.43
CA PRO A 12 8.19 -9.90 1.37
C PRO A 12 7.71 -9.94 2.82
N LEU A 13 6.76 -9.08 3.17
CA LEU A 13 6.16 -9.02 4.50
C LEU A 13 5.38 -10.28 4.87
N LEU A 14 4.56 -10.76 3.93
CA LEU A 14 3.69 -11.91 4.17
C LEU A 14 4.47 -13.21 4.19
N GLU A 15 5.50 -13.33 3.35
CA GLU A 15 6.46 -14.44 3.42
C GLU A 15 7.13 -14.51 4.79
N ALA A 16 7.48 -13.35 5.34
CA ALA A 16 8.11 -13.21 6.63
C ALA A 16 7.22 -13.59 7.82
N CYS A 17 5.90 -13.41 7.70
CA CYS A 17 4.94 -13.86 8.70
C CYS A 17 4.88 -15.39 8.85
N GLY A 18 5.53 -16.15 7.96
CA GLY A 18 5.59 -17.62 8.03
C GLY A 18 4.22 -18.30 7.93
N LEU A 19 3.22 -17.58 7.43
CA LEU A 19 1.85 -18.06 7.22
C LEU A 19 1.83 -19.11 6.11
N GLU A 20 0.82 -19.99 6.10
CA GLU A 20 0.58 -20.85 4.94
C GLU A 20 0.19 -20.01 3.72
N LYS A 21 0.43 -20.53 2.51
CA LYS A 21 0.19 -19.77 1.26
C LYS A 21 -1.25 -19.24 1.13
N GLU A 22 -2.24 -19.99 1.62
CA GLU A 22 -3.63 -19.54 1.62
C GLU A 22 -3.86 -18.36 2.57
N ASP A 23 -3.28 -18.40 3.76
CA ASP A 23 -3.38 -17.32 4.74
C ASP A 23 -2.59 -16.08 4.31
N GLN A 24 -1.42 -16.26 3.68
CA GLN A 24 -0.69 -15.16 3.03
C GLN A 24 -1.53 -14.51 1.95
N ALA A 25 -2.16 -15.29 1.07
CA ALA A 25 -3.00 -14.76 0.01
C ALA A 25 -4.20 -13.98 0.57
N ARG A 26 -4.86 -14.50 1.61
CA ARG A 26 -5.97 -13.81 2.29
C ARG A 26 -5.52 -12.51 2.96
N LEU A 27 -4.41 -12.54 3.69
CA LEU A 27 -3.88 -11.35 4.37
C LEU A 27 -3.40 -10.30 3.35
N SER A 28 -2.82 -10.73 2.22
CA SER A 28 -2.43 -9.83 1.12
C SER A 28 -3.63 -9.06 0.59
N VAL A 29 -4.73 -9.76 0.30
CA VAL A 29 -5.96 -9.12 -0.19
C VAL A 29 -6.48 -8.11 0.83
N ILE A 30 -6.49 -8.44 2.12
CA ILE A 30 -6.96 -7.53 3.18
C ILE A 30 -6.06 -6.29 3.28
N ILE A 31 -4.74 -6.48 3.35
CA ILE A 31 -3.78 -5.36 3.43
C ILE A 31 -3.89 -4.47 2.20
N TYR A 32 -4.01 -5.07 1.02
CA TYR A 32 -4.17 -4.35 -0.24
C TYR A 32 -5.45 -3.53 -0.29
N GLN A 33 -6.58 -4.10 0.14
CA GLN A 33 -7.85 -3.39 0.25
C GLN A 33 -7.78 -2.22 1.24
N VAL A 34 -7.13 -2.42 2.38
CA VAL A 34 -6.93 -1.34 3.38
C VAL A 34 -6.07 -0.22 2.81
N ILE A 35 -4.99 -0.55 2.09
CA ILE A 35 -4.12 0.44 1.44
C ILE A 35 -4.92 1.22 0.39
N ILE A 36 -5.67 0.54 -0.48
CA ILE A 36 -6.48 1.19 -1.52
C ILE A 36 -7.54 2.10 -0.90
N MET A 37 -8.23 1.64 0.14
CA MET A 37 -9.23 2.45 0.83
C MET A 37 -8.61 3.72 1.43
N ASN A 38 -7.44 3.62 2.08
CA ASN A 38 -6.73 4.77 2.62
C ASN A 38 -6.26 5.75 1.53
N LEU A 39 -5.76 5.22 0.42
CA LEU A 39 -5.38 6.03 -0.74
C LEU A 39 -6.57 6.76 -1.34
N ILE A 40 -7.72 6.09 -1.50
CA ILE A 40 -8.96 6.73 -1.96
C ILE A 40 -9.31 7.90 -1.06
N LEU A 41 -9.39 7.66 0.25
CA LEU A 41 -9.75 8.70 1.23
C LEU A 41 -8.81 9.91 1.15
N LYS A 42 -7.49 9.66 1.10
CA LYS A 42 -6.51 10.75 1.01
C LYS A 42 -6.52 11.46 -0.33
N ILE A 43 -6.67 10.74 -1.44
CA ILE A 43 -6.75 11.37 -2.76
C ILE A 43 -7.98 12.27 -2.85
N LEU A 44 -9.14 11.80 -2.40
CA LEU A 44 -10.37 12.58 -2.38
C LEU A 44 -10.29 13.80 -1.43
N GLU A 45 -9.54 13.71 -0.34
CA GLU A 45 -9.30 14.83 0.59
C GLU A 45 -8.50 15.98 -0.07
N TYR A 46 -7.53 15.64 -0.91
CA TYR A 46 -6.62 16.60 -1.56
C TYR A 46 -7.05 17.00 -2.98
N LEU A 47 -8.12 16.43 -3.53
CA LEU A 47 -8.65 16.79 -4.84
C LEU A 47 -9.54 18.03 -4.76
N PRO A 48 -9.52 18.91 -5.79
CA PRO A 48 -10.52 19.96 -5.93
C PRO A 48 -11.94 19.37 -6.01
N GLU A 49 -12.94 20.05 -5.44
CA GLU A 49 -14.32 19.55 -5.32
C GLU A 49 -14.96 19.11 -6.65
N GLU A 50 -14.66 19.80 -7.76
CA GLU A 50 -15.16 19.42 -9.09
C GLU A 50 -14.62 18.06 -9.54
N LYS A 51 -13.31 17.83 -9.38
CA LYS A 51 -12.66 16.54 -9.71
C LYS A 51 -13.01 15.46 -8.71
N LYS A 52 -13.17 15.80 -7.44
CA LYS A 52 -13.55 14.86 -6.39
C LYS A 52 -14.86 14.16 -6.72
N ARG A 53 -15.89 14.90 -7.14
CA ARG A 53 -17.19 14.33 -7.54
C ARG A 53 -17.10 13.41 -8.75
N GLU A 54 -16.28 13.79 -9.74
CA GLU A 54 -16.01 12.97 -10.91
C GLU A 54 -15.35 11.64 -10.51
N VAL A 55 -14.29 11.71 -9.71
CA VAL A 55 -13.54 10.54 -9.23
C VAL A 55 -14.42 9.65 -8.35
N GLU A 56 -15.24 10.21 -7.46
CA GLU A 56 -16.21 9.45 -6.65
C GLU A 56 -17.20 8.67 -7.51
N SER A 57 -17.74 9.32 -8.56
CA SER A 57 -18.65 8.68 -9.52
C SER A 57 -17.98 7.56 -10.31
N MET A 58 -16.71 7.72 -10.70
CA MET A 58 -15.93 6.68 -11.37
C MET A 58 -15.61 5.51 -10.42
N LEU A 59 -15.18 5.80 -9.20
CA LEU A 59 -14.87 4.80 -8.17
C LEU A 59 -16.09 3.95 -7.81
N ALA A 60 -17.29 4.55 -7.77
CA ALA A 60 -18.54 3.82 -7.51
C ALA A 60 -18.89 2.81 -8.62
N LYS A 61 -18.35 2.99 -9.83
CA LYS A 61 -18.56 2.12 -11.00
C LYS A 61 -17.42 1.14 -11.23
N ALA A 62 -16.32 1.26 -10.47
CA ALA A 62 -15.15 0.40 -10.61
C ALA A 62 -15.50 -1.05 -10.23
N LYS A 63 -15.07 -2.00 -11.07
CA LYS A 63 -15.39 -3.42 -10.94
C LYS A 63 -14.42 -4.15 -10.02
N ASP A 64 -13.19 -3.65 -9.95
CA ASP A 64 -12.12 -4.24 -9.16
C ASP A 64 -11.13 -3.19 -8.67
N ASP A 65 -10.19 -3.64 -7.85
CA ASP A 65 -9.20 -2.80 -7.18
C ASP A 65 -8.15 -2.23 -8.16
N ASN A 66 -7.90 -2.89 -9.29
CA ASN A 66 -6.99 -2.38 -10.31
C ASN A 66 -7.63 -1.21 -11.07
N GLU A 67 -8.93 -1.31 -11.36
CA GLU A 67 -9.69 -0.21 -11.96
C GLU A 67 -9.74 1.00 -11.02
N LYS A 68 -9.94 0.79 -9.71
CA LYS A 68 -9.85 1.88 -8.71
C LYS A 68 -8.48 2.54 -8.74
N LEU A 69 -7.39 1.77 -8.70
CA LEU A 69 -6.03 2.32 -8.74
C LEU A 69 -5.74 3.10 -10.02
N LYS A 70 -6.27 2.66 -11.16
CA LYS A 70 -6.16 3.39 -12.42
C LYS A 70 -6.88 4.73 -12.34
N ILE A 71 -8.13 4.76 -11.89
CA ILE A 71 -8.92 5.99 -11.70
C ILE A 71 -8.17 6.98 -10.79
N LEU A 72 -7.63 6.49 -9.67
CA LEU A 72 -6.84 7.30 -8.74
C LEU A 72 -5.55 7.84 -9.37
N THR A 73 -4.86 7.01 -10.16
CA THR A 73 -3.64 7.42 -10.86
C THR A 73 -3.93 8.52 -11.87
N ASP A 74 -4.98 8.35 -12.67
CA ASP A 74 -5.42 9.31 -13.68
C ASP A 74 -5.82 10.65 -13.02
N ALA A 75 -6.52 10.60 -11.88
CA ALA A 75 -6.90 11.79 -11.12
C ALA A 75 -5.70 12.63 -10.62
N LEU A 76 -4.55 11.96 -10.38
CA LEU A 76 -3.33 12.59 -9.92
C LEU A 76 -2.46 13.17 -11.05
N VAL A 77 -2.63 12.71 -12.30
CA VAL A 77 -1.87 13.22 -13.45
C VAL A 77 -2.07 14.73 -13.61
N ASP A 78 -3.31 15.17 -13.49
CA ASP A 78 -3.71 16.55 -13.69
C ASP A 78 -3.72 17.39 -12.40
N SER A 79 -3.17 16.85 -11.29
CA SER A 79 -3.19 17.49 -9.97
C SER A 79 -1.82 17.37 -9.29
N PRO A 80 -0.77 18.12 -9.73
CA PRO A 80 0.60 17.94 -9.24
C PRO A 80 0.79 18.19 -7.75
N GLN A 81 -0.01 19.10 -7.16
CA GLN A 81 0.00 19.38 -5.72
C GLN A 81 -0.59 18.22 -4.92
N THR A 82 -1.74 17.69 -5.34
CA THR A 82 -2.35 16.48 -4.79
C THR A 82 -1.37 15.31 -4.90
N LYS A 83 -0.72 15.13 -6.05
CA LYS A 83 0.29 14.09 -6.24
C LYS A 83 1.41 14.16 -5.20
N LYS A 84 2.00 15.35 -4.98
CA LYS A 84 3.03 15.54 -3.94
C LYS A 84 2.53 15.24 -2.52
N ALA A 85 1.31 15.65 -2.18
CA ALA A 85 0.72 15.36 -0.88
C ALA A 85 0.53 13.84 -0.68
N ILE A 86 0.12 13.13 -1.72
CA ILE A 86 -0.06 11.68 -1.70
C ILE A 86 1.27 10.94 -1.66
N GLU A 87 2.28 11.38 -2.40
CA GLU A 87 3.64 10.83 -2.30
C GLU A 87 4.17 10.98 -0.87
N SER A 88 3.98 12.14 -0.24
CA SER A 88 4.37 12.37 1.16
C SER A 88 3.60 11.46 2.13
N TYR A 89 2.29 11.28 1.92
CA TYR A 89 1.46 10.38 2.73
C TYR A 89 1.93 8.92 2.58
N ILE A 90 2.22 8.46 1.36
CA ILE A 90 2.71 7.11 1.10
C ILE A 90 4.04 6.87 1.83
N GLN A 91 4.98 7.82 1.72
CA GLN A 91 6.32 7.69 2.30
C GLN A 91 6.33 7.74 3.83
N ASN A 92 5.49 8.58 4.44
CA ASN A 92 5.56 8.84 5.88
C ASN A 92 4.48 8.11 6.66
N ASP A 93 3.23 8.24 6.25
CA ASP A 93 2.08 7.80 7.04
C ASP A 93 1.67 6.38 6.70
N LEU A 94 1.55 6.05 5.40
CA LEU A 94 1.18 4.70 4.97
C LEU A 94 2.28 3.71 5.36
N PHE A 95 3.55 4.07 5.16
CA PHE A 95 4.65 3.23 5.58
C PHE A 95 4.66 2.99 7.10
N LYS A 96 4.42 4.04 7.91
CA LYS A 96 4.32 3.92 9.36
C LYS A 96 3.12 3.06 9.78
N PHE A 97 1.96 3.24 9.16
CA PHE A 97 0.77 2.44 9.39
C PHE A 97 1.01 0.96 9.08
N LEU A 98 1.61 0.65 7.93
CA LEU A 98 1.99 -0.71 7.59
C LEU A 98 2.95 -1.28 8.64
N LYS A 99 4.00 -0.53 8.99
CA LYS A 99 4.96 -0.93 10.04
C LYS A 99 4.27 -1.22 11.39
N GLU A 100 3.29 -0.43 11.78
CA GLU A 100 2.53 -0.66 13.01
C GLU A 100 1.65 -1.90 12.92
N MET A 101 0.96 -2.13 11.80
CA MET A 101 0.21 -3.37 11.56
C MET A 101 1.12 -4.61 11.63
N ILE A 102 2.30 -4.53 11.03
CA ILE A 102 3.30 -5.59 11.02
C ILE A 102 3.79 -5.84 12.44
N ASN A 103 4.15 -4.79 13.17
CA ASN A 103 4.60 -4.92 14.56
C ASN A 103 3.52 -5.52 15.46
N ALA A 104 2.25 -5.14 15.25
CA ALA A 104 1.12 -5.72 15.98
C ALA A 104 0.94 -7.21 15.66
N PHE A 105 1.18 -7.61 14.41
CA PHE A 105 1.21 -9.02 14.02
C PHE A 105 2.38 -9.76 14.66
N LEU A 106 3.61 -9.22 14.54
CA LEU A 106 4.84 -9.81 15.09
C LEU A 106 4.82 -9.93 16.62
N LYS A 107 4.16 -9.00 17.32
CA LYS A 107 4.00 -9.06 18.78
C LYS A 107 3.27 -10.32 19.26
N ASN A 108 2.44 -10.90 18.38
CA ASN A 108 1.73 -12.15 18.63
C ASN A 108 2.34 -13.33 17.86
N ALA A 109 3.45 -13.11 17.16
CA ALA A 109 4.11 -14.13 16.35
C ALA A 109 5.05 -14.99 17.19
N THR A 110 5.31 -16.21 16.72
CA THR A 110 6.29 -17.10 17.36
C THR A 110 7.72 -16.63 17.08
N PRO A 111 8.71 -17.01 17.92
CA PRO A 111 10.11 -16.69 17.67
C PRO A 111 10.62 -17.13 16.28
N GLU A 112 10.10 -18.24 15.73
CA GLU A 112 10.43 -18.68 14.36
C GLU A 112 9.93 -17.71 13.28
N GLN A 113 8.75 -17.13 13.45
CA GLN A 113 8.19 -16.14 12.53
C GLN A 113 8.99 -14.83 12.60
N GLU A 114 9.36 -14.37 13.79
CA GLU A 114 10.19 -13.17 13.99
C GLU A 114 11.59 -13.34 13.36
N LYS A 115 12.22 -14.51 13.55
CA LYS A 115 13.53 -14.81 12.95
C LYS A 115 13.48 -14.83 11.43
N ARG A 116 12.47 -15.47 10.83
CA ARG A 116 12.27 -15.48 9.37
C ARG A 116 12.09 -14.07 8.81
N PHE A 117 11.36 -13.22 9.52
CA PHE A 117 11.19 -11.81 9.17
C PHE A 117 12.51 -11.04 9.18
N LEU A 118 13.32 -11.19 10.21
CA LEU A 118 14.63 -10.52 10.31
C LEU A 118 15.63 -11.03 9.25
N ASP A 119 15.61 -12.31 8.91
CA ASP A 119 16.47 -12.88 7.87
C ASP A 119 16.06 -12.41 6.46
N LEU A 120 14.75 -12.20 6.21
CA LEU A 120 14.28 -11.60 4.96
C LEU A 120 14.69 -10.14 4.84
N LEU A 121 14.61 -9.34 5.90
CA LEU A 121 15.06 -7.93 5.87
C LEU A 121 16.56 -7.79 5.54
N LYS A 122 17.40 -8.74 5.99
CA LYS A 122 18.83 -8.76 5.67
C LYS A 122 19.13 -9.17 4.23
N ASN A 123 18.24 -9.96 3.63
CA ASN A 123 18.40 -10.52 2.28
C ASN A 123 17.57 -9.79 1.21
N THR A 124 16.70 -8.84 1.60
CA THR A 124 15.98 -7.99 0.66
C THR A 124 16.99 -7.00 0.10
N PRO A 125 17.27 -7.01 -1.22
CA PRO A 125 18.17 -6.05 -1.82
C PRO A 125 17.61 -4.65 -1.55
N SER A 126 18.36 -3.84 -0.81
CA SER A 126 18.04 -2.43 -0.61
C SER A 126 17.85 -1.81 -1.99
N VAL A 127 16.61 -1.44 -2.31
CA VAL A 127 16.28 -0.70 -3.53
C VAL A 127 17.03 0.62 -3.41
N SER A 128 18.19 0.69 -4.04
CA SER A 128 18.93 1.92 -4.21
C SER A 128 18.03 2.81 -5.06
N HIS A 129 17.32 3.72 -4.41
CA HIS A 129 16.82 4.91 -5.08
C HIS A 129 18.06 5.67 -5.58
N LYS A 130 18.53 5.31 -6.78
CA LYS A 130 19.26 6.24 -7.62
C LYS A 130 18.26 7.32 -8.00
N THR A 131 18.17 8.36 -7.19
CA THR A 131 17.72 9.67 -7.64
C THR A 131 18.62 10.10 -8.81
N PRO A 132 18.04 10.70 -9.88
CA PRO A 132 18.76 11.05 -11.10
C PRO A 132 19.93 12.01 -10.87
#